data_AF-A0A401WZ89-F1
#
_entry.id   AF-A0A401WZ89-F1
#
_cell.length_a   1.000
_cell.length_b   1.000
_cell.length_c   1.000
_cell.angle_alpha   90.00
_cell.angle_beta   90.00
_cell.angle_gamma   90.00
#
_symmetry.space_group_name_H-M   'P 1'
#
loop_
_entity.id
_entity.type
_entity.pdbx_description
1 polymer ?
#
loop_
_entity_poly.entity_id
_entity_poly.type
_entity_poly.pdbx_seq_one_letter_code
_entity_poly.pdbx_strand_id
1 'polypeptide(L)' 'MTSNCQVLSVSGGQAFAQAALDYVHKARYRPATRNGAPVKELHKVYVIRFRLDD' A
#
# COMPACT_ATOMS: atom_id res chain seq x y z
N MET A 1 1.41 -1.01 11.11
CA MET A 1 2.55 -1.40 10.25
C MET A 1 2.02 -2.35 9.19
N THR A 2 2.34 -2.11 7.92
CA THR A 2 2.06 -3.04 6.81
C THR A 2 3.14 -4.13 6.80
N SER A 3 2.81 -5.33 6.34
CA SER A 3 3.71 -6.49 6.34
C SER A 3 3.43 -7.38 5.14
N ASN A 4 4.46 -8.05 4.60
CA ASN A 4 4.35 -8.94 3.44
C ASN A 4 3.78 -8.23 2.20
N CYS A 5 4.16 -6.98 1.99
CA CYS A 5 3.78 -6.22 0.80
C CYS A 5 4.59 -6.69 -0.41
N GLN A 6 3.90 -6.95 -1.52
CA GLN A 6 4.51 -7.31 -2.79
C GLN A 6 3.85 -6.55 -3.93
N VAL A 7 4.62 -6.29 -4.99
CA VAL A 7 4.10 -5.68 -6.22
C VAL A 7 3.47 -6.76 -7.08
N LEU A 8 2.19 -6.60 -7.41
CA LEU A 8 1.47 -7.54 -8.26
C LEU A 8 1.62 -7.23 -9.75
N SER A 9 1.63 -5.95 -10.11
CA SER A 9 1.80 -5.48 -11.49
C SER A 9 2.32 -4.04 -11.47
N VAL A 10 3.16 -3.70 -12.45
CA VAL A 10 3.71 -2.35 -12.61
C VAL A 10 3.78 -2.00 -14.10
N SER A 11 3.45 -0.75 -14.41
CA SER A 11 3.72 -0.11 -15.69
C SER A 11 4.63 1.09 -15.45
N GLY A 12 5.63 1.31 -16.31
CA GLY A 12 6.62 2.39 -16.16
C GLY A 12 7.98 1.99 -15.57
N GLY A 13 8.16 0.74 -15.14
CA GLY A 13 9.45 0.17 -14.73
C GLY A 13 9.72 0.14 -13.21
N GLN A 14 10.92 -0.31 -12.85
CA GLN A 14 11.28 -0.68 -11.46
C GLN A 14 11.27 0.48 -10.46
N ALA A 15 11.55 1.70 -10.92
CA ALA A 15 11.53 2.89 -10.06
C ALA A 15 10.14 3.13 -9.46
N PHE A 16 9.08 2.94 -10.25
CA PHE A 16 7.71 3.07 -9.78
C PHE A 16 7.31 1.94 -8.83
N ALA A 17 7.84 0.72 -9.03
CA ALA A 17 7.62 -0.40 -8.11
C ALA A 17 8.21 -0.12 -6.72
N GLN A 18 9.45 0.39 -6.66
CA GLN A 18 10.11 0.79 -5.41
C GLN A 18 9.35 1.94 -4.73
N ALA A 19 9.03 3.01 -5.45
CA ALA A 19 8.28 4.14 -4.91
C ALA A 19 6.89 3.74 -4.40
N ALA A 20 6.22 2.79 -5.07
CA ALA A 20 4.95 2.23 -4.63
C ALA A 20 5.08 1.48 -3.29
N LEU A 21 6.12 0.66 -3.11
CA LEU A 21 6.37 -0.03 -1.84
C LEU A 21 6.70 0.94 -0.71
N ASP A 22 7.52 1.96 -0.99
CA ASP A 22 7.85 3.01 -0.01
C ASP A 22 6.61 3.77 0.45
N TYR A 23 5.70 4.08 -0.47
CA TYR A 23 4.42 4.70 -0.13
C TYR A 23 3.59 3.81 0.80
N VAL A 24 3.47 2.51 0.48
CA VAL A 24 2.70 1.55 1.31
C VAL A 24 3.29 1.39 2.71
N HIS A 25 4.62 1.47 2.86
CA HIS A 25 5.27 1.43 4.18
C HIS A 25 5.00 2.69 5.02
N LYS A 26 4.84 3.85 4.36
CA LYS A 26 4.55 5.14 5.03
C LYS A 26 3.07 5.41 5.25
N ALA A 27 2.19 4.70 4.52
CA ALA A 27 0.75 4.89 4.58
C ALA A 27 0.22 4.63 6.01
N ARG A 28 -0.52 5.62 6.55
CA ARG A 28 -1.24 5.46 7.82
C ARG A 28 -2.59 4.83 7.55
N TYR A 29 -2.85 3.70 8.20
CA TYR A 29 -4.09 2.95 8.08
C TYR A 29 -4.85 2.94 9.41
N ARG A 30 -6.17 3.15 9.36
CA ARG A 30 -7.07 2.97 10.50
C ARG A 30 -7.82 1.65 10.33
N PRO A 31 -7.51 0.61 11.13
CA PRO A 31 -8.16 -0.69 11.01
C PRO A 31 -9.63 -0.65 11.41
N ALA A 32 -10.40 -1.57 10.84
CA ALA A 32 -11.72 -1.90 11.36
C ALA A 32 -11.60 -2.43 12.79
N THR A 33 -12.59 -2.13 13.62
CA THR A 33 -12.63 -2.61 15.01
C THR A 33 -13.70 -3.69 15.18
N ARG A 34 -13.38 -4.77 15.89
CA ARG A 34 -14.34 -5.76 16.36
C ARG A 34 -14.29 -5.77 17.88
N ASN A 35 -15.43 -5.48 18.52
CA ASN A 35 -15.54 -5.35 19.99
C ASN A 35 -14.50 -4.37 20.58
N GLY A 36 -14.27 -3.25 19.90
CA GLY A 36 -13.31 -2.22 20.32
C GLY A 36 -11.84 -2.54 20.00
N ALA A 37 -11.50 -3.76 19.59
CA ALA A 37 -10.14 -4.15 19.23
C ALA A 37 -9.91 -4.02 17.71
N PRO A 38 -8.74 -3.51 17.26
CA PRO A 38 -8.42 -3.44 15.84
C PRO A 38 -8.25 -4.84 15.23
N VAL A 39 -8.82 -5.06 14.05
CA VAL A 39 -8.70 -6.29 13.28
C VAL A 39 -7.67 -6.12 12.17
N LYS A 40 -6.85 -7.15 11.95
CA LYS A 40 -5.88 -7.18 10.85
C LYS A 40 -6.62 -7.32 9.51
N GLU A 41 -6.42 -6.36 8.61
CA GLU A 41 -6.88 -6.47 7.22
C GLU A 41 -5.92 -7.39 6.44
N LEU A 42 -6.47 -8.40 5.77
CA LEU A 42 -5.72 -9.34 4.94
C LEU A 42 -6.06 -9.11 3.47
N HIS A 43 -5.09 -9.38 2.58
CA HIS A 43 -5.25 -9.30 1.12
C HIS A 43 -5.67 -7.92 0.59
N LYS A 44 -5.29 -6.85 1.29
CA LYS A 44 -5.54 -5.49 0.82
C LYS A 44 -4.72 -5.18 -0.43
N VAL A 45 -5.40 -4.72 -1.47
CA VAL A 45 -4.77 -4.24 -2.71
C VAL A 45 -4.79 -2.72 -2.76
N TYR A 46 -3.63 -2.12 -3.03
CA TYR A 46 -3.48 -0.69 -3.28
C TYR A 46 -3.21 -0.46 -4.77
N VAL A 47 -3.96 0.48 -5.37
CA VAL A 47 -3.69 0.95 -6.74
C VAL A 47 -3.05 2.32 -6.64
N ILE A 48 -1.76 2.40 -6.95
CA ILE A 48 -0.96 3.63 -6.89
C ILE A 48 -0.82 4.17 -8.30
N ARG A 49 -1.23 5.42 -8.51
CA ARG A 49 -1.14 6.12 -9.80
C ARG A 49 -0.15 7.26 -9.67
N PHE A 50 0.82 7.28 -10.58
CA PHE A 50 1.77 8.37 -10.72
C PHE A 50 1.29 9.30 -11.81
N ARG A 51 1.48 10.60 -11.58
CA ARG A 51 1.29 11.66 -12.57
C ARG A 51 2.53 12.54 -12.56
N LEU A 52 2.87 13.09 -13.71
CA LEU A 52 3.77 14.23 -13.75
C LEU A 52 3.07 15.39 -13.03
N ASP A 53 3.83 16.15 -12.26
CA ASP A 53 3.38 17.45 -11.78
C ASP A 53 3.79 18.48 -12.84
N ASP A 54 2.94 19.50 -13.05
CA ASP A 54 3.24 20.62 -13.95
C ASP A 54 4.30 21.56 -13.34
#